data_AF-A0AAN9UTA6-F1
#
_entry.id   AF-A0AAN9UTA6-F1
#
_cell.length_a   1.000
_cell.length_b   1.000
_cell.length_c   1.000
_cell.angle_alpha   90.00
_cell.angle_beta   90.00
_cell.angle_gamma   90.00
#
_symmetry.space_group_name_H-M   'P 1'
#
loop_
_entity.id
_entity.type
_entity.pdbx_description
1 polymer ?
#
loop_
_entity_poly.entity_id
_entity_poly.type
_entity_poly.pdbx_seq_one_letter_code
_entity_poly.pdbx_strand_id
1 'polypeptide(L)'
;MYGSTLTGTCLFSHIFCTECATQYGLIGQRHQHRNSCPACGTHLTNPDDAVITNLNPSEDYKTSVLSGLSPNVIIECTSRALSFWAYQATQEIVYKESGLRKLSEKYSSLSVYLDKVINEANAEVTNLQNELASRS
;
A
#
# COMPACT_ATOMS: atom_id res chain seq x y z
N MET A 1 4.88 9.83 -11.21
CA MET A 1 4.22 10.54 -10.10
C MET A 1 4.36 12.05 -10.28
N TYR A 2 3.81 12.59 -11.37
CA TYR A 2 3.73 14.03 -11.62
C TYR A 2 2.28 14.32 -12.03
N GLY A 3 1.62 15.20 -11.29
CA GLY A 3 0.27 15.68 -11.59
C GLY A 3 -0.82 14.64 -11.30
N SER A 4 -1.26 14.52 -10.06
CA SER A 4 -2.53 13.87 -9.77
C SER A 4 -3.11 14.51 -8.52
N THR A 5 -4.22 15.22 -8.70
CA THR A 5 -5.21 15.42 -7.64
C THR A 5 -5.44 14.05 -6.99
N LEU A 6 -5.39 13.96 -5.67
CA LEU A 6 -5.61 12.72 -4.94
C LEU A 6 -6.89 12.88 -4.12
N THR A 7 -7.54 11.76 -3.83
CA THR A 7 -8.85 11.75 -3.21
C THR A 7 -8.70 11.17 -1.82
N GLY A 8 -8.85 12.02 -0.81
CA GLY A 8 -8.98 11.63 0.59
C GLY A 8 -10.43 11.31 0.92
N THR A 9 -10.80 10.89 2.12
CA THR A 9 -10.09 10.11 3.13
C THR A 9 -11.20 9.51 3.97
N CYS A 10 -11.47 8.20 3.89
CA CYS A 10 -12.38 7.62 4.87
C CYS A 10 -11.76 7.78 6.27
N LEU A 11 -12.45 8.50 7.15
CA LEU A 11 -12.05 8.75 8.56
C LEU A 11 -10.58 9.15 8.70
N PHE A 12 -10.15 10.13 7.89
CA PHE A 12 -8.82 10.74 7.95
C PHE A 12 -7.64 9.74 7.89
N SER A 13 -7.83 8.50 7.42
CA SER A 13 -6.82 7.44 7.57
C SER A 13 -6.36 6.80 6.25
N HIS A 14 -7.12 6.93 5.16
CA HIS A 14 -6.79 6.28 3.88
C HIS A 14 -6.81 7.25 2.72
N ILE A 15 -5.72 7.32 1.94
CA ILE A 15 -5.62 8.13 0.71
C ILE A 15 -5.71 7.20 -0.50
N PHE A 16 -6.48 7.61 -1.51
CA PHE A 16 -6.59 6.91 -2.77
C PHE A 16 -6.17 7.82 -3.92
N CYS A 17 -5.67 7.22 -5.01
CA CYS A 17 -5.55 7.97 -6.25
C CYS A 17 -6.93 8.27 -6.85
N THR A 18 -7.02 9.30 -7.69
CA THR A 18 -8.26 9.69 -8.35
C THR A 18 -8.90 8.56 -9.15
N GLU A 19 -8.09 7.73 -9.80
CA GLU A 19 -8.57 6.58 -10.55
C GLU A 19 -9.24 5.56 -9.62
N CYS A 20 -8.55 5.12 -8.56
CA CYS A 20 -9.12 4.22 -7.55
C CYS A 20 -10.36 4.82 -6.91
N ALA A 21 -10.31 6.09 -6.51
CA ALA A 21 -11.44 6.74 -5.87
C ALA A 21 -12.65 6.87 -6.80
N THR A 22 -12.44 7.10 -8.10
CA THR A 22 -13.52 7.07 -9.10
C THR A 22 -14.05 5.65 -9.30
N GLN A 23 -13.16 4.66 -9.44
CA GLN A 23 -13.51 3.25 -9.62
C GLN A 23 -14.36 2.72 -8.46
N TYR A 24 -14.02 3.11 -7.23
CA TYR A 24 -14.75 2.73 -6.02
C TYR A 24 -15.91 3.67 -5.68
N GLY A 25 -16.25 4.63 -6.56
CA GLY A 25 -17.40 5.51 -6.37
C GLY A 25 -17.25 6.50 -5.20
N LEU A 26 -16.03 6.77 -4.74
CA LEU A 26 -15.73 7.80 -3.75
C LEU A 26 -15.81 9.22 -4.33
N ILE A 27 -15.77 9.35 -5.67
CA ILE A 27 -15.91 10.60 -6.40
C ILE A 27 -17.05 10.50 -7.41
N GLY A 28 -17.98 11.45 -7.38
CA GLY A 28 -19.01 11.63 -8.41
C GLY A 28 -20.44 11.42 -7.92
N GLN A 29 -21.42 11.89 -8.71
CA GLN A 29 -22.85 11.97 -8.41
C GLN A 29 -23.58 10.62 -8.25
N ARG A 30 -22.87 9.49 -8.20
CA ARG A 30 -23.45 8.16 -7.97
C ARG A 30 -23.56 7.88 -6.47
N HIS A 31 -24.26 8.74 -5.74
CA HIS A 31 -24.57 8.64 -4.31
C HIS A 31 -25.39 7.41 -3.89
N GLN A 32 -25.57 6.42 -4.76
CA GLN A 32 -26.51 5.31 -4.55
C GLN A 32 -25.86 3.94 -4.36
N HIS A 33 -24.53 3.82 -4.44
CA HIS A 33 -23.87 2.53 -4.22
C HIS A 33 -22.89 2.59 -3.05
N ARG A 34 -23.40 2.20 -1.88
CA ARG A 34 -22.66 1.76 -0.68
C ARG A 34 -21.35 2.52 -0.46
N ASN A 35 -21.47 3.71 0.13
CA ASN A 35 -20.33 4.53 0.51
C ASN A 35 -19.61 3.86 1.70
N SER A 36 -18.79 2.86 1.45
CA SER A 36 -17.93 2.23 2.44
C SER A 36 -16.48 2.37 1.97
N CYS A 37 -15.57 2.60 2.90
CA CYS A 37 -14.15 2.63 2.57
C CYS A 37 -13.67 1.31 1.97
N PRO A 38 -12.99 1.33 0.81
CA PRO A 38 -12.39 0.12 0.25
C PRO A 38 -11.29 -0.49 1.13
N ALA A 39 -10.66 0.30 2.00
CA ALA A 39 -9.55 -0.16 2.84
C ALA A 39 -10.02 -0.73 4.20
N CYS A 40 -10.96 -0.06 4.88
CA CYS A 40 -11.39 -0.45 6.24
C CYS A 40 -12.88 -0.79 6.37
N GLY A 41 -13.65 -0.69 5.28
CA GLY A 41 -15.09 -1.02 5.27
C GLY A 41 -16.00 -0.01 5.97
N THR A 42 -15.46 1.04 6.60
CA THR A 42 -16.28 2.00 7.34
C THR A 42 -17.26 2.74 6.43
N HIS A 43 -18.49 2.87 6.89
CA HIS A 43 -19.53 3.63 6.20
C HIS A 43 -19.23 5.14 6.23
N LEU A 44 -19.35 5.75 5.06
CA LEU A 44 -19.13 7.16 4.75
C LEU A 44 -20.50 7.82 4.66
N THR A 45 -20.99 8.33 5.78
CA THR A 45 -22.32 8.92 5.90
C THR A 45 -22.31 10.43 5.77
N ASN A 46 -21.18 11.07 6.09
CA ASN A 46 -21.00 12.51 6.05
C ASN A 46 -20.33 12.93 4.74
N PRO A 47 -20.66 14.12 4.21
CA PRO A 47 -19.99 14.67 3.03
C PRO A 47 -18.48 14.87 3.26
N ASP A 48 -18.05 15.12 4.50
CA ASP A 48 -16.64 15.29 4.86
C ASP A 48 -15.89 13.96 5.08
N ASP A 49 -16.58 12.82 5.00
CA ASP A 49 -15.94 11.49 5.14
C ASP A 49 -15.13 11.12 3.87
N ALA A 50 -15.32 11.84 2.76
CA ALA A 50 -14.54 11.67 1.54
C ALA A 50 -14.34 13.03 0.85
N VAL A 51 -13.10 13.51 0.79
CA VAL A 51 -12.74 14.83 0.30
C VAL A 51 -11.62 14.77 -0.72
N ILE A 52 -11.76 15.51 -1.82
CA ILE A 52 -10.69 15.64 -2.81
C ILE A 52 -9.69 16.67 -2.32
N THR A 53 -8.42 16.29 -2.20
CA THR A 53 -7.38 17.18 -1.68
C THR A 53 -6.16 17.18 -2.58
N ASN A 54 -5.66 18.39 -2.88
CA ASN A 54 -4.34 18.53 -3.47
C ASN A 54 -3.28 18.31 -2.38
N LEU A 55 -2.46 17.26 -2.53
CA LEU A 55 -1.37 16.97 -1.60
C LEU A 55 -0.15 17.88 -1.77
N ASN A 56 -0.09 18.66 -2.85
CA ASN A 56 0.95 19.65 -3.08
C ASN A 56 0.34 21.02 -3.38
N PRO A 57 -0.28 21.67 -2.39
CA PRO A 57 -0.84 23.02 -2.55
C PRO A 57 0.27 24.07 -2.70
N SER A 58 -0.02 25.19 -3.36
CA SER A 58 0.89 26.33 -3.45
C SER A 58 1.07 27.03 -2.10
N GLU A 59 2.18 27.77 -1.93
CA GLU A 59 2.43 28.56 -0.71
C GLU A 59 1.33 29.61 -0.47
N ASP A 60 0.82 30.24 -1.53
CA ASP A 60 -0.29 31.19 -1.44
C ASP A 60 -1.57 30.52 -0.94
N TYR A 61 -1.85 29.29 -1.39
CA TYR A 61 -3.01 28.53 -0.92
C TYR A 61 -2.86 28.14 0.55
N LYS A 62 -1.67 27.67 0.96
CA LYS A 62 -1.38 27.39 2.38
C LYS A 62 -1.60 28.63 3.24
N THR A 63 -1.05 29.77 2.81
CA THR A 63 -1.22 31.06 3.50
C THR A 63 -2.69 31.46 3.57
N SER A 64 -3.42 31.32 2.47
CA SER A 64 -4.85 31.66 2.40
C SER A 64 -5.70 30.81 3.34
N VAL A 65 -5.43 29.50 3.46
CA VAL A 65 -6.19 28.60 4.33
C VAL A 65 -5.89 28.85 5.81
N LEU A 66 -4.66 29.24 6.14
CA LEU A 66 -4.24 29.51 7.51
C LEU A 66 -4.60 30.93 7.98
N SER A 67 -4.72 31.88 7.05
CA SER A 67 -5.02 33.28 7.37
C SER A 67 -6.41 33.42 7.99
N GLY A 68 -6.48 34.03 9.17
CA GLY A 68 -7.73 34.24 9.91
C GLY A 68 -8.10 33.13 10.89
N LEU A 69 -7.36 32.02 10.93
CA LEU A 69 -7.52 30.99 11.96
C LEU A 69 -6.82 31.39 13.26
N SER A 70 -7.38 30.99 14.39
CA SER A 70 -6.74 31.19 15.68
C SER A 70 -5.55 30.23 15.86
N PRO A 71 -4.54 30.60 16.67
CA PRO A 71 -3.40 29.71 16.93
C PRO A 71 -3.82 28.32 17.44
N ASN A 72 -4.89 28.25 18.25
CA ASN A 72 -5.38 26.98 18.78
C ASN A 72 -5.87 26.03 17.66
N VAL A 73 -6.65 26.56 16.72
CA VAL A 73 -7.16 25.78 15.56
C VAL A 73 -6.00 25.31 14.68
N ILE A 74 -5.02 26.17 14.43
CA ILE A 74 -3.84 25.83 13.62
C ILE A 74 -3.06 24.67 14.24
N ILE A 75 -2.82 24.72 15.56
CA ILE A 75 -2.11 23.65 16.27
C ILE A 75 -2.92 22.35 16.28
N GLU A 76 -4.24 22.42 16.45
CA GLU A 76 -5.11 21.25 16.38
C GLU A 76 -5.05 20.58 15.00
N CYS A 77 -5.16 21.36 13.92
CA CYS A 77 -4.99 20.87 12.54
C CYS A 77 -3.62 20.22 12.34
N THR A 78 -2.56 20.87 12.83
CA THR A 78 -1.18 20.38 12.73
C THR A 78 -1.00 19.05 13.46
N SER A 79 -1.53 18.93 14.68
CA SER A 79 -1.46 17.70 15.49
C SER A 79 -2.14 16.52 14.80
N ARG A 80 -3.33 16.74 14.24
CA ARG A 80 -4.06 15.72 13.47
C ARG A 80 -3.30 15.32 12.20
N ALA A 81 -2.75 16.30 11.48
CA ALA A 81 -1.96 16.06 10.27
C ALA A 81 -0.68 15.26 10.56
N LEU A 82 0.03 15.58 11.64
CA LEU A 82 1.22 14.83 12.07
C LEU A 82 0.89 13.40 12.48
N SER A 83 -0.20 13.22 13.24
CA SER A 83 -0.67 11.89 13.64
C SER A 83 -1.00 11.02 12.42
N PHE A 84 -1.66 11.62 11.43
CA PHE A 84 -1.95 10.96 10.16
C PHE A 84 -0.68 10.60 9.38
N TRP A 85 0.27 11.52 9.28
CA TRP A 85 1.55 11.27 8.60
C TRP A 85 2.32 10.12 9.26
N ALA A 86 2.39 10.10 10.59
CA ALA A 86 3.04 9.03 11.35
C ALA A 86 2.39 7.66 11.11
N TYR A 87 1.04 7.63 11.05
CA TYR A 87 0.30 6.43 10.69
C TYR A 87 0.67 5.96 9.27
N GLN A 88 0.66 6.85 8.28
CA GLN A 88 1.03 6.52 6.89
C GLN A 88 2.46 5.97 6.79
N ALA A 89 3.43 6.62 7.46
CA ALA A 89 4.81 6.16 7.48
C ALA A 89 4.94 4.73 8.06
N THR A 90 4.18 4.42 9.11
CA THR A 90 4.17 3.09 9.71
C THR A 90 3.54 2.05 8.77
N GLN A 91 2.41 2.38 8.14
CA GLN A 91 1.77 1.49 7.16
C GLN A 91 2.70 1.19 5.96
N GLU A 92 3.47 2.18 5.50
CA GLU A 92 4.44 2.00 4.42
C GLU A 92 5.56 1.03 4.80
N ILE A 93 6.07 1.10 6.04
CA ILE A 93 7.07 0.17 6.56
C ILE A 93 6.52 -1.26 6.56
N VAL A 94 5.35 -1.46 7.17
CA VAL A 94 4.70 -2.78 7.26
C VAL A 94 4.44 -3.37 5.88
N TYR A 95 3.97 -2.54 4.93
CA TYR A 95 3.76 -2.98 3.55
C TYR A 95 5.05 -3.46 2.90
N LYS A 96 6.13 -2.68 3.00
CA LYS A 96 7.44 -3.03 2.43
C LYS A 96 8.02 -4.29 3.06
N GLU A 97 7.95 -4.42 4.39
CA GLU A 97 8.38 -5.62 5.11
C GLU A 97 7.63 -6.88 4.64
N SER A 98 6.31 -6.77 4.44
CA SER A 98 5.52 -7.89 3.93
C SER A 98 5.94 -8.32 2.53
N GLY A 99 6.35 -7.36 1.68
CA GLY A 99 6.87 -7.62 0.34
C GLY A 99 8.23 -8.31 0.38
N LEU A 100 9.13 -7.83 1.24
CA LEU A 100 10.44 -8.45 1.47
C LEU A 100 10.31 -9.87 2.01
N ARG A 101 9.41 -10.10 2.97
CA ARG A 101 9.13 -11.45 3.51
C ARG A 101 8.68 -12.41 2.41
N LYS A 102 7.72 -12.02 1.58
CA LYS A 102 7.25 -12.82 0.44
C LYS A 102 8.37 -13.14 -0.54
N LEU A 103 9.28 -12.20 -0.77
CA LEU A 103 10.43 -12.42 -1.65
C LEU A 103 11.42 -13.42 -1.03
N SER A 104 11.69 -13.29 0.27
CA SER A 104 12.54 -14.22 1.02
C SER A 104 11.98 -15.65 1.03
N GLU A 105 10.67 -15.81 1.25
CA GLU A 105 9.97 -17.10 1.18
C GLU A 105 10.12 -17.77 -0.19
N LYS A 106 9.98 -17.01 -1.28
CA LYS A 106 10.20 -17.50 -2.65
C LYS A 106 11.65 -17.93 -2.88
N TYR A 107 12.61 -17.15 -2.40
CA TYR A 107 14.03 -17.47 -2.52
C TYR A 107 14.38 -18.76 -1.76
N SER A 108 13.90 -18.90 -0.52
CA SER A 108 14.08 -20.10 0.28
C SER A 108 13.45 -21.33 -0.39
N SER A 109 12.23 -21.20 -0.89
CA SER A 109 11.53 -22.28 -1.61
C SER A 109 12.30 -22.70 -2.87
N LEU A 110 12.84 -21.72 -3.61
CA LEU A 110 13.64 -21.98 -4.81
C LEU A 110 14.96 -22.67 -4.46
N SER A 111 15.62 -22.27 -3.37
CA SER A 111 16.86 -22.92 -2.90
C SER A 111 16.62 -24.40 -2.58
N VAL A 112 15.56 -24.71 -1.82
CA VAL A 112 15.19 -26.10 -1.49
C VAL A 112 14.89 -26.90 -2.75
N TYR A 113 14.23 -26.29 -3.74
CA TYR A 113 13.97 -26.93 -5.03
C TYR A 113 15.27 -27.24 -5.79
N LEU A 114 16.22 -26.30 -5.82
CA LEU A 114 17.52 -26.53 -6.46
C LEU A 114 18.32 -27.63 -5.76
N ASP A 115 18.35 -27.66 -4.44
CA ASP A 115 19.01 -28.73 -3.68
C ASP A 115 18.41 -30.11 -4.00
N LYS A 116 17.08 -30.16 -4.13
CA LYS A 116 16.38 -31.38 -4.54
C LYS A 116 16.81 -31.84 -5.95
N VAL A 117 16.82 -30.92 -6.93
CA VAL A 117 17.23 -31.24 -8.31
C VAL A 117 18.69 -31.71 -8.36
N ILE A 118 19.59 -31.09 -7.60
CA ILE A 118 21.00 -31.50 -7.51
C ILE A 118 21.11 -32.92 -6.94
N ASN A 119 20.40 -33.22 -5.86
CA ASN A 119 20.43 -34.54 -5.24
C ASN A 119 19.86 -35.63 -6.17
N GLU A 120 18.77 -35.34 -6.88
CA GLU A 120 18.19 -36.26 -7.87
C GLU A 120 19.17 -36.54 -9.02
N ALA A 121 19.79 -35.50 -9.58
CA ALA A 121 20.79 -35.64 -10.64
C ALA A 121 22.02 -36.45 -10.18
N ASN A 122 22.52 -36.20 -8.96
CA ASN A 122 23.65 -36.94 -8.40
C ASN A 122 23.32 -38.43 -8.17
N ALA A 123 22.08 -38.73 -7.75
CA ALA A 123 21.62 -40.10 -7.58
C ALA A 123 21.54 -40.83 -8.94
N GLU A 124 21.03 -40.17 -9.99
CA GLU A 124 20.97 -40.72 -11.34
C GLU A 124 22.36 -40.99 -11.90
N VAL A 125 23.31 -40.05 -11.75
CA VAL A 125 24.71 -40.25 -12.16
C VAL A 125 25.33 -41.45 -11.46
N THR A 126 25.13 -41.57 -10.15
CA THR A 126 25.66 -42.70 -9.37
C THR A 126 25.06 -44.03 -9.85
N ASN A 127 23.76 -44.06 -10.14
CA ASN A 127 23.09 -45.25 -10.67
C ASN A 127 23.68 -45.66 -12.03
N LEU A 128 23.81 -44.72 -12.96
CA LEU A 128 24.39 -44.96 -14.29
C LEU A 128 25.86 -45.44 -14.19
N GLN A 129 26.65 -44.88 -13.29
CA GLN A 129 28.02 -45.34 -13.02
C GLN A 129 28.07 -46.77 -12.52
N ASN A 130 27.18 -47.15 -11.60
CA ASN A 130 27.08 -48.50 -11.08
C ASN A 130 26.66 -49.50 -12.18
N GLU A 131 25.71 -49.12 -13.03
CA GLU A 131 25.31 -49.95 -14.17
C GLU A 131 26.48 -50.17 -15.15
N LEU A 132 27.25 -49.13 -15.46
CA LEU A 132 28.44 -49.24 -16.32
C LEU A 132 29.50 -50.17 -15.70
N ALA A 133 29.79 -50.01 -14.40
CA ALA A 133 30.74 -50.85 -13.68
C ALA A 133 30.28 -52.32 -13.58
N SER A 134 28.97 -52.57 -13.53
CA SER A 134 28.41 -53.94 -13.53
C SER A 134 28.50 -54.64 -14.88
N ARG A 135 28.74 -53.90 -15.97
CA ARG A 135 28.82 -54.41 -17.35
C ARG A 135 30.26 -54.61 -17.83
N SER A 136 31.28 -54.26 -17.04
CA SER A 136 32.71 -54.47 -17.31
C SER A 136 33.24 -55.67 -16.53
#